data_AF-A0A2A2HE19-F1
#
_entry.id   AF-A0A2A2HE19-F1
#
_cell.length_a   1.000
_cell.length_b   1.000
_cell.length_c   1.000
_cell.angle_alpha   90.00
_cell.angle_beta   90.00
_cell.angle_gamma   90.00
#
_symmetry.space_group_name_H-M   'P 1'
#
loop_
_entity.id
_entity.type
_entity.pdbx_description
1 polymer ?
#
loop_
_entity_poly.entity_id
_entity_poly.type
_entity_poly.pdbx_seq_one_letter_code
_entity_poly.pdbx_strand_id
1 'polypeptide(L)'
;MKPEAIIKMEQEDEDEEFIGLNVDSKLLKIVPIIFKRESEVTAFYDGFLETIQNTKVLRKSQDNRARMNEAFLNELLKYHDIDYINAILNDEQLPEEELLDPDEEKDVDKLLRKTFKTRDEFRMFMAYISQSMMEQHDTPVEAAAKAMKRLGKTDTEILKVTSVIDKVF
;
A
#
# COMPACT_ATOMS: atom_id res chain seq x y z
N MET A 1 -59.72 -24.17 3.76
CA MET A 1 -58.45 -23.90 4.47
C MET A 1 -57.57 -23.06 3.56
N LYS A 2 -57.08 -21.93 4.05
CA LYS A 2 -56.13 -21.06 3.33
C LYS A 2 -54.73 -21.68 3.46
N PRO A 3 -53.86 -21.59 2.44
CA PRO A 3 -52.47 -21.97 2.60
C PRO A 3 -51.76 -20.91 3.45
N GLU A 4 -51.18 -21.34 4.56
CA GLU A 4 -50.29 -20.52 5.38
C GLU A 4 -48.99 -20.27 4.60
N ALA A 5 -48.67 -19.00 4.41
CA ALA A 5 -47.43 -18.57 3.78
C ALA A 5 -46.27 -18.91 4.72
N ILE A 6 -45.47 -19.91 4.36
CA ILE A 6 -44.16 -20.13 4.98
C ILE A 6 -43.23 -19.07 4.40
N ILE A 7 -43.10 -17.95 5.11
CA ILE A 7 -41.98 -17.04 4.96
C ILE A 7 -40.76 -17.85 5.37
N LYS A 8 -39.95 -18.27 4.41
CA LYS A 8 -38.60 -18.78 4.70
C LYS A 8 -37.84 -17.61 5.29
N MET A 9 -37.70 -17.64 6.62
CA MET A 9 -36.75 -16.81 7.34
C MET A 9 -35.40 -16.95 6.65
N GLU A 10 -34.84 -15.80 6.29
CA GLU A 10 -33.46 -15.61 5.90
C GLU A 10 -32.59 -16.32 6.95
N GLN A 11 -31.80 -17.29 6.48
CA GLN A 11 -30.70 -17.83 7.25
C GLN A 11 -29.61 -16.75 7.23
N GLU A 12 -29.69 -15.82 8.17
CA GLU A 12 -28.55 -15.05 8.63
C GLU A 12 -27.61 -16.00 9.40
N ASP A 13 -26.31 -15.77 9.18
CA ASP A 13 -25.19 -16.16 10.04
C ASP A 13 -24.88 -17.67 10.14
N GLU A 14 -24.40 -18.26 9.04
CA GLU A 14 -23.39 -19.32 9.16
C GLU A 14 -22.02 -18.63 9.16
N ASP A 15 -21.39 -18.67 10.34
CA ASP A 15 -20.02 -18.25 10.62
C ASP A 15 -19.08 -18.53 9.44
N GLU A 16 -18.48 -17.48 8.87
CA GLU A 16 -17.41 -17.59 7.86
C GLU A 16 -16.20 -18.27 8.49
N GLU A 17 -16.23 -19.60 8.55
CA GLU A 17 -15.10 -20.46 8.88
C GLU A 17 -13.99 -20.13 7.87
N PHE A 18 -12.86 -19.62 8.36
CA PHE A 18 -11.71 -19.20 7.55
C PHE A 18 -11.20 -20.39 6.72
N ILE A 19 -11.65 -20.48 5.47
CA ILE A 19 -11.18 -21.48 4.51
C ILE A 19 -9.74 -21.09 4.18
N GLY A 20 -8.78 -21.91 4.62
CA GLY A 20 -7.36 -21.70 4.33
C GLY A 20 -7.17 -21.43 2.84
N LEU A 21 -6.60 -20.26 2.52
CA LEU A 21 -6.33 -19.85 1.14
C LEU A 21 -5.48 -20.92 0.46
N ASN A 22 -6.02 -21.56 -0.59
CA ASN A 22 -5.30 -22.55 -1.38
C ASN A 22 -4.35 -21.84 -2.37
N VAL A 23 -3.45 -21.03 -1.83
CA VAL A 23 -2.41 -20.27 -2.53
C VAL A 23 -1.07 -20.93 -2.25
N ASP A 24 -0.15 -20.86 -3.21
CA ASP A 24 1.21 -21.32 -3.01
C ASP A 24 1.86 -20.60 -1.81
N SER A 25 2.41 -21.38 -0.89
CA SER A 25 3.20 -20.86 0.25
C SER A 25 4.31 -19.90 -0.16
N LYS A 26 4.88 -20.02 -1.37
CA LYS A 26 5.86 -19.07 -1.89
C LYS A 26 5.24 -17.69 -2.14
N LEU A 27 4.04 -17.64 -2.71
CA LEU A 27 3.29 -16.41 -2.96
C LEU A 27 2.82 -15.76 -1.65
N LEU A 28 2.47 -16.56 -0.64
CA LEU A 28 2.12 -16.01 0.67
C LEU A 28 3.33 -15.34 1.36
N LYS A 29 4.53 -15.88 1.16
CA LYS A 29 5.76 -15.36 1.78
C LYS A 29 6.25 -14.05 1.17
N ILE A 30 5.85 -13.70 -0.05
CA ILE A 30 6.28 -12.45 -0.69
C ILE A 30 5.49 -11.24 -0.21
N VAL A 31 4.26 -11.42 0.28
CA VAL A 31 3.42 -10.31 0.78
C VAL A 31 4.12 -9.48 1.85
N PRO A 32 4.69 -10.05 2.94
CA PRO A 32 5.40 -9.25 3.94
C PRO A 32 6.74 -8.70 3.46
N ILE A 33 7.26 -9.15 2.31
CA ILE A 33 8.50 -8.63 1.71
C ILE A 33 8.17 -7.43 0.82
N ILE A 34 7.08 -7.54 0.05
CA ILE A 34 6.57 -6.52 -0.86
C ILE A 34 5.99 -5.33 -0.08
N PHE A 35 5.16 -5.62 0.91
CA PHE A 35 4.47 -4.59 1.70
C PHE A 35 5.19 -4.36 3.02
N LYS A 36 5.70 -3.14 3.20
CA LYS A 36 6.54 -2.76 4.36
C LYS A 36 5.69 -2.34 5.56
N ARG A 37 4.38 -2.13 5.39
CA ARG A 37 3.44 -1.71 6.44
C ARG A 37 2.31 -2.71 6.62
N GLU A 38 1.92 -2.94 7.87
CA GLU A 38 0.79 -3.81 8.22
C GLU A 38 -0.52 -3.36 7.57
N SER A 39 -0.76 -2.05 7.45
CA SER A 39 -1.95 -1.52 6.77
C SER A 39 -2.01 -1.86 5.27
N GLU A 40 -0.85 -1.98 4.61
CA GLU A 40 -0.77 -2.34 3.19
C GLU A 40 -1.00 -3.84 3.00
N VAL A 41 -0.45 -4.65 3.91
CA VAL A 41 -0.72 -6.10 3.98
C VAL A 41 -2.22 -6.37 4.18
N THR A 42 -2.87 -5.68 5.12
CA THR A 42 -4.31 -5.81 5.35
C THR A 42 -5.11 -5.41 4.13
N ALA A 43 -4.81 -4.26 3.52
CA ALA A 43 -5.49 -3.79 2.32
C ALA A 43 -5.37 -4.78 1.15
N PHE A 44 -4.19 -5.39 0.97
CA PHE A 44 -3.97 -6.43 -0.02
C PHE A 44 -4.84 -7.68 0.23
N TYR A 45 -4.85 -8.20 1.46
CA TYR A 45 -5.64 -9.40 1.77
C TYR A 45 -7.14 -9.14 1.70
N ASP A 46 -7.60 -7.96 2.12
CA ASP A 46 -9.01 -7.56 1.98
C ASP A 46 -9.42 -7.51 0.50
N GLY A 47 -8.62 -6.87 -0.35
CA GLY A 47 -8.84 -6.82 -1.80
C GLY A 47 -8.80 -8.20 -2.47
N PHE A 48 -7.91 -9.08 -2.02
CA PHE A 48 -7.83 -10.45 -2.50
C PHE A 48 -9.09 -11.26 -2.11
N LEU A 49 -9.53 -11.15 -0.86
CA LEU A 49 -10.73 -11.81 -0.36
C LEU A 49 -11.97 -11.31 -1.08
N GLU A 50 -12.09 -10.00 -1.30
CA GLU A 50 -13.17 -9.40 -2.10
C GLU A 50 -13.16 -9.95 -3.54
N THR A 51 -11.99 -10.08 -4.17
CA THR A 51 -11.85 -10.66 -5.52
C THR A 51 -12.34 -12.12 -5.57
N ILE A 52 -12.02 -12.91 -4.56
CA ILE A 52 -12.53 -14.29 -4.40
C ILE A 52 -14.05 -14.26 -4.23
N GLN A 53 -14.55 -13.44 -3.32
CA GLN A 53 -15.97 -13.29 -3.00
C GLN A 53 -16.79 -12.77 -4.18
N ASN A 54 -16.21 -12.01 -5.11
CA ASN A 54 -16.90 -11.51 -6.29
C ASN A 54 -16.79 -12.45 -7.50
N THR A 55 -15.74 -13.27 -7.57
CA THR A 55 -15.50 -14.18 -8.71
C THR A 55 -16.12 -15.55 -8.49
N LYS A 56 -17.30 -15.79 -9.09
CA LYS A 56 -18.07 -17.05 -8.99
C LYS A 56 -17.26 -18.31 -9.28
N VAL A 57 -16.27 -18.24 -10.15
CA VAL A 57 -15.39 -19.37 -10.52
C VAL A 57 -14.38 -19.69 -9.41
N LEU A 58 -13.85 -18.68 -8.71
CA LEU A 58 -12.94 -18.85 -7.58
C LEU A 58 -13.69 -19.37 -6.35
N ARG A 59 -14.90 -18.85 -6.10
CA ARG A 59 -15.79 -19.34 -5.03
C ARG A 59 -16.14 -20.82 -5.16
N LYS A 60 -16.41 -21.29 -6.40
CA LYS A 60 -16.85 -22.66 -6.68
C LYS A 60 -15.71 -23.66 -6.87
N SER A 61 -14.47 -23.19 -6.93
CA SER A 61 -13.30 -24.02 -7.20
C SER A 61 -12.12 -23.55 -6.34
N GLN A 62 -12.37 -23.40 -5.04
CA GLN A 62 -11.33 -23.06 -4.05
C GLN A 62 -10.20 -24.10 -4.02
N ASP A 63 -10.47 -25.34 -4.44
CA ASP A 63 -9.46 -26.40 -4.59
C ASP A 63 -8.52 -26.18 -5.80
N ASN A 64 -8.84 -25.24 -6.70
CA ASN A 64 -8.02 -24.94 -7.86
C ASN A 64 -6.93 -23.92 -7.53
N ARG A 65 -5.83 -24.44 -6.96
CA ARG A 65 -4.63 -23.65 -6.59
C ARG A 65 -4.08 -22.80 -7.72
N ALA A 66 -4.13 -23.25 -8.98
CA ALA A 66 -3.61 -22.49 -10.10
C ALA A 66 -4.40 -21.18 -10.32
N ARG A 67 -5.74 -21.25 -10.24
CA ARG A 67 -6.60 -20.06 -10.36
C ARG A 67 -6.50 -19.15 -9.15
N MET A 68 -6.33 -19.73 -7.96
CA MET A 68 -6.14 -18.96 -6.74
C MET A 68 -4.80 -18.21 -6.75
N ASN A 69 -3.73 -18.85 -7.22
CA ASN A 69 -2.43 -18.21 -7.46
C ASN A 69 -2.51 -17.10 -8.49
N GLU A 70 -3.25 -17.31 -9.59
CA GLU A 70 -3.46 -16.30 -10.63
C GLU A 70 -4.21 -15.08 -10.07
N ALA A 71 -5.29 -15.31 -9.31
CA ALA A 71 -6.03 -14.24 -8.65
C ALA A 71 -5.16 -13.48 -7.63
N PHE A 72 -4.30 -14.20 -6.91
CA PHE A 72 -3.38 -13.62 -5.93
C PHE A 72 -2.32 -12.73 -6.60
N LEU A 73 -1.74 -13.21 -7.71
CA LEU A 73 -0.79 -12.43 -8.51
C LEU A 73 -1.47 -11.22 -9.15
N ASN A 74 -2.69 -11.36 -9.67
CA ASN A 74 -3.46 -10.25 -10.20
C ASN A 74 -3.77 -9.20 -9.14
N GLU A 75 -3.99 -9.60 -7.88
CA GLU A 75 -4.13 -8.67 -6.78
C GLU A 75 -2.81 -7.96 -6.48
N LEU A 76 -1.68 -8.67 -6.43
CA LEU A 76 -0.36 -8.06 -6.22
C LEU A 76 -0.02 -7.04 -7.31
N LEU A 77 -0.38 -7.34 -8.57
CA LEU A 77 -0.17 -6.47 -9.72
C LEU A 77 -0.92 -5.14 -9.66
N LYS A 78 -1.90 -4.98 -8.75
CA LYS A 78 -2.54 -3.68 -8.50
C LYS A 78 -1.62 -2.73 -7.73
N TYR A 79 -0.63 -3.25 -7.02
CA TYR A 79 0.23 -2.50 -6.11
C TYR A 79 1.67 -2.41 -6.62
N HIS A 80 2.18 -3.44 -7.28
CA HIS A 80 3.56 -3.53 -7.75
C HIS A 80 3.64 -4.09 -9.17
N ASP A 81 4.70 -3.76 -9.89
CA ASP A 81 4.90 -4.26 -11.25
C ASP A 81 5.33 -5.74 -11.27
N ILE A 82 5.17 -6.37 -12.44
CA ILE A 82 5.45 -7.80 -12.61
C ILE A 82 6.95 -8.10 -12.48
N ASP A 83 7.81 -7.16 -12.82
CA ASP A 83 9.27 -7.33 -12.81
C ASP A 83 9.78 -7.35 -11.36
N TYR A 84 9.27 -6.47 -10.50
CA TYR A 84 9.53 -6.42 -9.06
C TYR A 84 9.01 -7.66 -8.35
N ILE A 85 7.77 -8.07 -8.65
CA ILE A 85 7.19 -9.32 -8.09
C ILE A 85 8.03 -10.53 -8.50
N ASN A 86 8.45 -10.61 -9.77
CA ASN A 86 9.28 -11.70 -10.27
C ASN A 86 10.68 -11.72 -9.64
N ALA A 87 11.31 -10.55 -9.46
CA ALA A 87 12.62 -10.46 -8.83
C ALA A 87 12.56 -10.97 -7.38
N ILE A 88 11.52 -10.63 -6.61
CA ILE A 88 11.30 -11.17 -5.25
C ILE A 88 11.02 -12.68 -5.31
N LEU A 89 10.21 -13.15 -6.25
CA LEU A 89 9.88 -14.57 -6.37
C LEU A 89 11.07 -15.45 -6.76
N ASN A 90 12.04 -14.89 -7.48
CA ASN A 90 13.23 -15.58 -7.96
C ASN A 90 14.45 -15.42 -7.04
N ASP A 91 14.30 -14.76 -5.86
CA ASP A 91 15.41 -14.36 -4.99
C ASP A 91 16.52 -13.59 -5.77
N GLU A 92 16.15 -12.92 -6.87
CA GLU A 92 17.07 -12.00 -7.53
C GLU A 92 17.27 -10.83 -6.58
N GLN A 93 18.52 -10.41 -6.38
CA GLN A 93 18.80 -9.14 -5.69
C GLN A 93 18.06 -8.05 -6.45
N LEU A 94 16.91 -7.66 -5.90
CA LEU A 94 16.20 -6.47 -6.31
C LEU A 94 17.22 -5.33 -6.32
N PRO A 95 17.13 -4.38 -7.27
CA PRO A 95 17.74 -3.09 -7.04
C PRO A 95 17.19 -2.62 -5.70
N GLU A 96 18.06 -2.46 -4.70
CA GLU A 96 17.69 -1.76 -3.48
C GLU A 96 17.21 -0.38 -3.94
N GLU A 97 15.90 -0.13 -3.89
CA GLU A 97 15.47 1.18 -3.42
C GLU A 97 16.16 1.29 -2.06
N GLU A 98 17.17 2.14 -1.95
CA GLU A 98 17.88 2.41 -0.69
C GLU A 98 16.81 2.80 0.34
N LEU A 99 16.31 1.80 1.06
CA LEU A 99 15.56 1.99 2.26
C LEU A 99 16.56 2.64 3.21
N LEU A 100 16.30 3.90 3.55
CA LEU A 100 17.04 4.61 4.58
C LEU A 100 17.33 3.65 5.73
N ASP A 101 18.59 3.56 6.13
CA ASP A 101 19.01 2.76 7.28
C ASP A 101 18.05 3.08 8.45
N PRO A 102 17.61 2.12 9.28
CA PRO A 102 16.74 2.39 10.44
C PRO A 102 17.20 3.55 11.33
N ASP A 103 18.50 3.87 11.35
CA ASP A 103 19.02 5.04 12.03
C ASP A 103 18.80 6.36 11.24
N GLU A 104 18.87 6.32 9.91
CA GLU A 104 18.48 7.43 9.04
C GLU A 104 16.96 7.69 9.06
N GLU A 105 16.11 6.66 9.14
CA GLU A 105 14.65 6.82 9.25
C GLU A 105 14.26 7.58 10.53
N LYS A 106 14.90 7.26 11.66
CA LYS A 106 14.71 7.99 12.92
C LYS A 106 15.14 9.45 12.82
N ASP A 107 16.24 9.72 12.11
CA ASP A 107 16.72 11.08 11.91
C ASP A 107 15.80 11.89 10.99
N VAL A 108 15.19 11.25 9.99
CA VAL A 108 14.15 11.86 9.14
C VAL A 108 12.87 12.13 9.93
N ASP A 109 12.34 11.19 10.71
CA ASP A 109 11.15 11.43 11.55
C ASP A 109 11.41 12.57 12.55
N LYS A 110 12.59 12.61 13.17
CA LYS A 110 12.99 13.69 14.08
C LYS A 110 13.13 15.04 13.37
N LEU A 111 13.63 15.06 12.14
CA LEU A 111 13.69 16.26 11.30
C LEU A 111 12.28 16.76 11.00
N LEU A 112 11.41 15.89 10.49
CA LEU A 112 10.03 16.23 10.13
C LEU A 112 9.25 16.76 11.34
N ARG A 113 9.37 16.14 12.52
CA ARG A 113 8.72 16.62 13.75
C ARG A 113 9.25 17.96 14.26
N LYS A 114 10.53 18.27 14.03
CA LYS A 114 11.10 19.57 14.37
C LYS A 114 10.64 20.65 13.42
N THR A 115 10.57 20.32 12.13
CA THR A 115 10.19 21.24 11.07
C THR A 115 8.70 21.52 11.09
N PHE A 116 7.83 20.52 11.26
CA PHE A 116 6.38 20.66 11.26
C PHE A 116 5.84 20.54 12.69
N LYS A 117 5.32 21.65 13.22
CA LYS A 117 4.89 21.75 14.62
C LYS A 117 3.53 21.08 14.85
N THR A 118 2.74 20.93 13.80
CA THR A 118 1.42 20.29 13.86
C THR A 118 1.24 19.32 12.69
N ARG A 119 0.35 18.35 12.90
CA ARG A 119 -0.04 17.40 11.85
C ARG A 119 -0.69 18.09 10.65
N ASP A 120 -1.43 19.16 10.89
CA ASP A 120 -2.10 19.90 9.82
C ASP A 120 -1.10 20.68 8.96
N GLU A 121 -0.04 21.22 9.57
CA GLU A 121 1.06 21.86 8.84
C GLU A 121 1.79 20.87 7.91
N PHE A 122 2.04 19.64 8.39
CA PHE A 122 2.61 18.58 7.58
C PHE A 122 1.68 18.14 6.44
N ARG A 123 0.37 18.05 6.68
CA ARG A 123 -0.61 17.75 5.62
C ARG A 123 -0.65 18.84 4.56
N MET A 124 -0.60 20.11 4.95
CA MET A 124 -0.53 21.23 4.02
C MET A 124 0.74 21.19 3.18
N PHE A 125 1.88 20.83 3.78
CA PHE A 125 3.14 20.63 3.06
C PHE A 125 2.99 19.59 1.94
N MET A 126 2.46 18.40 2.26
CA MET A 126 2.24 17.34 1.26
C MET A 126 1.29 17.78 0.15
N ALA A 127 0.18 18.47 0.50
CA ALA A 127 -0.76 18.98 -0.48
C ALA A 127 -0.12 20.00 -1.45
N TYR A 128 0.76 20.87 -0.96
CA TYR A 128 1.47 21.84 -1.79
C TYR A 128 2.53 21.19 -2.69
N ILE A 129 3.19 20.11 -2.23
CA ILE A 129 4.06 19.31 -3.08
C ILE A 129 3.26 18.71 -4.24
N SER A 130 2.19 17.98 -3.93
CA SER A 130 1.34 17.35 -4.96
C SER A 130 0.82 18.39 -5.96
N GLN A 131 0.33 19.53 -5.48
CA GLN A 131 -0.13 20.61 -6.35
C GLN A 131 0.98 21.12 -7.28
N SER A 132 2.19 21.35 -6.76
CA SER A 132 3.30 21.89 -7.55
C SER A 132 3.79 20.90 -8.60
N MET A 133 3.86 19.61 -8.25
CA MET A 133 4.23 18.56 -9.21
C MET A 133 3.17 18.36 -10.29
N MET A 134 1.88 18.44 -9.94
CA MET A 134 0.78 18.23 -10.88
C MET A 134 0.53 19.44 -11.80
N GLU A 135 0.53 20.65 -11.24
CA GLU A 135 0.15 21.87 -11.96
C GLU A 135 1.35 22.58 -12.62
N GLN A 136 2.53 22.51 -12.00
CA GLN A 136 3.73 23.22 -12.46
C GLN A 136 4.79 22.28 -13.04
N HIS A 137 4.56 20.97 -13.00
CA HIS A 137 5.51 19.94 -13.44
C HIS A 137 6.88 20.05 -12.76
N ASP A 138 6.91 20.57 -11.53
CA ASP A 138 8.11 20.66 -10.73
C ASP A 138 8.64 19.26 -10.35
N THR A 139 9.96 19.15 -10.23
CA THR A 139 10.58 17.97 -9.60
C THR A 139 10.18 17.88 -8.12
N PRO A 140 10.25 16.69 -7.49
CA PRO A 140 9.93 16.54 -6.05
C PRO A 140 10.69 17.53 -5.15
N VAL A 141 11.96 17.79 -5.47
CA VAL A 141 12.84 18.71 -4.74
C VAL A 141 12.37 20.16 -4.89
N GLU A 142 12.05 20.60 -6.11
CA GLU A 142 11.55 21.96 -6.39
C GLU A 142 10.18 22.19 -5.74
N ALA A 143 9.28 21.22 -5.85
CA ALA A 143 7.97 21.24 -5.24
C ALA A 143 8.06 21.35 -3.71
N ALA A 144 8.96 20.59 -3.09
CA ALA A 144 9.21 20.65 -1.65
C ALA A 144 9.78 22.01 -1.21
N ALA A 145 10.73 22.56 -1.96
CA ALA A 145 11.30 23.88 -1.67
C ALA A 145 10.23 24.98 -1.72
N LYS A 146 9.38 24.98 -2.75
CA LYS A 146 8.25 25.91 -2.89
C LYS A 146 7.24 25.76 -1.76
N ALA A 147 6.87 24.52 -1.41
CA ALA A 147 5.93 24.22 -0.34
C ALA A 147 6.45 24.70 1.03
N MET A 148 7.71 24.43 1.36
CA MET A 148 8.36 24.87 2.59
C MET A 148 8.42 26.39 2.70
N LYS A 149 8.77 27.07 1.60
CA LYS A 149 8.80 28.54 1.53
C LYS A 149 7.40 29.13 1.74
N ARG A 150 6.37 28.50 1.17
CA ARG A 150 4.96 28.91 1.36
C ARG A 150 4.49 28.75 2.80
N LEU A 151 5.01 27.75 3.53
CA LEU A 151 4.75 27.53 4.95
C LEU A 151 5.61 28.41 5.88
N GLY A 152 6.42 29.32 5.32
CA GLY A 152 7.24 30.26 6.10
C GLY A 152 8.41 29.59 6.83
N LYS A 153 8.91 28.46 6.31
CA LYS A 153 10.10 27.78 6.85
C LYS A 153 11.37 28.53 6.50
N THR A 154 12.36 28.40 7.37
CA THR A 154 13.68 29.02 7.17
C THR A 154 14.46 28.33 6.06
N ASP A 155 15.39 29.04 5.43
CA ASP A 155 16.25 28.47 4.37
C ASP A 155 17.03 27.24 4.85
N THR A 156 17.42 27.22 6.13
CA THR A 156 18.08 26.07 6.75
C THR A 156 17.16 24.85 6.85
N GLU A 157 15.88 25.04 7.18
CA GLU A 157 14.89 23.95 7.22
C GLU A 157 14.55 23.47 5.81
N ILE A 158 14.42 24.40 4.86
CA ILE A 158 14.21 24.08 3.44
C ILE A 158 15.31 23.15 2.95
N LEU A 159 16.58 23.56 3.09
CA LEU A 159 17.73 22.78 2.63
C LEU A 159 17.77 21.38 3.23
N LYS A 160 17.48 21.24 4.52
CA LYS A 160 17.48 19.93 5.19
C LYS A 160 16.39 19.01 4.66
N VAL A 161 15.16 19.51 4.50
CA VAL A 161 14.05 18.70 4.01
C VAL A 161 14.24 18.36 2.53
N THR A 162 14.66 19.32 1.70
CA THR A 162 14.90 19.06 0.27
C THR A 162 16.05 18.09 0.05
N SER A 163 17.10 18.13 0.87
CA SER A 163 18.21 17.17 0.80
C SER A 163 17.80 15.74 1.17
N VAL A 164 16.79 15.56 2.02
CA VAL A 164 16.23 14.23 2.29
C VAL A 164 15.41 13.75 1.11
N ILE A 165 14.61 14.64 0.51
CA ILE A 165 13.78 14.29 -0.65
C ILE A 165 14.64 13.94 -1.87
N ASP A 166 15.72 14.69 -2.11
CA ASP A 166 16.70 14.45 -3.20
C ASP A 166 17.45 13.12 -3.06
N LYS A 167 17.54 12.57 -1.84
CA LYS A 167 18.10 11.23 -1.63
C LYS A 167 17.13 10.10 -1.97
N VAL A 168 15.83 10.38 -1.90
CA VAL A 168 14.77 9.36 -2.05
C VAL A 168 14.27 9.28 -3.50
N PHE A 169 14.39 10.35 -4.28
CA PHE A 169 13.86 10.47 -5.66
C PHE A 169 14.96 10.85 -6.64
#